data_AF-A0A8S4Q5N8-F1
#
_entry.id   AF-A0A8S4Q5N8-F1
#
_cell.length_a   1.000
_cell.length_b   1.000
_cell.length_c   1.000
_cell.angle_alpha   90.00
_cell.angle_beta   90.00
_cell.angle_gamma   90.00
#
_symmetry.space_group_name_H-M   'P 1'
#
loop_
_entity.id
_entity.type
_entity.pdbx_description
1 polymer ?
#
loop_
_entity_poly.entity_id
_entity_poly.type
_entity_poly.pdbx_seq_one_letter_code
_entity_poly.pdbx_strand_id
1 'polypeptide(L)'
;GDVVEGPFANWDATDGGKLSRTVQTFPNQLTTQADIMAVLSGTTFAGIFGLLESIHNKVHSYVGGQMGDIDFSPNDPLFWMHHAFIDCIWEEFRQNSQTTNLATEYPTAFGQHHPQASMQPFS
;
A
#
# COMPACT_ATOMS: atom_id res chain seq x y z
N GLY A 1 1.83 21.09 -0.43
CA GLY A 1 2.77 21.93 -1.17
C GLY A 1 4.08 21.19 -1.32
N ASP A 2 5.01 21.83 -2.01
CA ASP A 2 6.35 21.28 -2.23
C ASP A 2 7.02 20.91 -0.91
N VAL A 3 7.66 19.74 -0.90
CA VAL A 3 8.51 19.31 0.20
C VAL A 3 9.82 20.06 0.08
N VAL A 4 10.02 21.05 0.96
CA VAL A 4 11.20 21.94 0.94
C VAL A 4 12.14 21.73 2.13
N GLU A 5 11.81 20.80 3.02
CA GLU A 5 12.57 20.49 4.23
C GLU A 5 12.71 18.98 4.45
N GLY A 6 13.68 18.62 5.30
CA GLY A 6 13.96 17.23 5.66
C GLY A 6 14.75 16.45 4.60
N PRO A 7 14.83 15.11 4.73
CA PRO A 7 15.71 14.27 3.91
C PRO A 7 15.34 14.23 2.42
N PHE A 8 14.14 14.68 2.05
CA PHE A 8 13.63 14.64 0.67
C PHE A 8 13.28 16.04 0.12
N ALA A 9 13.80 17.11 0.72
CA ALA A 9 13.56 18.50 0.29
C ALA A 9 13.94 18.81 -1.17
N ASN A 10 14.92 18.08 -1.70
CA ASN A 10 15.45 18.27 -3.06
C ASN A 10 15.22 17.02 -3.92
N TRP A 11 14.17 16.28 -3.63
CA TRP A 11 13.83 15.10 -4.41
C TRP A 11 13.20 15.51 -5.74
N ASP A 12 13.84 15.11 -6.84
CA ASP A 12 13.35 15.31 -8.20
C ASP A 12 12.38 14.19 -8.56
N ALA A 13 11.12 14.55 -8.78
CA ALA A 13 10.11 13.59 -9.21
C ALA A 13 10.22 13.33 -10.72
N THR A 14 9.83 12.13 -11.16
CA THR A 14 9.94 11.74 -12.57
C THR A 14 8.93 12.46 -13.48
N ASP A 15 7.97 13.17 -12.90
CA ASP A 15 7.02 14.05 -13.60
C ASP A 15 7.60 15.42 -13.99
N GLY A 16 8.89 15.66 -13.69
CA GLY A 16 9.59 16.91 -13.96
C GLY A 16 9.31 18.00 -12.93
N GLY A 17 8.57 17.69 -11.86
CA GLY A 17 8.26 18.57 -10.75
C GLY A 17 9.09 18.30 -9.49
N LYS A 18 8.86 19.12 -8.47
CA LYS A 18 9.33 18.86 -7.12
C LYS A 18 8.40 17.89 -6.41
N LEU A 19 8.96 17.15 -5.44
CA LEU A 19 8.17 16.37 -4.50
C LEU A 19 7.10 17.24 -3.83
N SER A 20 5.84 16.81 -3.83
CA SER A 20 4.72 17.55 -3.23
C SER A 20 3.80 16.66 -2.41
N ARG A 21 3.39 17.15 -1.23
CA ARG A 21 2.48 16.47 -0.29
C ARG A 21 1.39 17.43 0.14
N THR A 22 0.14 16.97 0.26
CA THR A 22 -0.97 17.85 0.66
C THR A 22 -1.41 17.69 2.11
N VAL A 23 -1.05 16.58 2.78
CA VAL A 23 -1.38 16.25 4.18
C VAL A 23 -2.84 16.56 4.49
N GLN A 24 -3.71 15.60 4.16
CA GLN A 24 -5.15 15.73 4.35
C GLN A 24 -5.54 15.31 5.76
N THR A 25 -6.44 16.08 6.39
CA THR A 25 -6.86 15.81 7.78
C THR A 25 -8.27 15.21 7.90
N PHE A 26 -9.13 15.29 6.88
CA PHE A 26 -10.44 14.59 6.81
C PHE A 26 -10.94 14.49 5.35
N PRO A 27 -11.65 13.42 4.94
CA PRO A 27 -12.04 12.22 5.72
C PRO A 27 -10.92 11.18 5.84
N ASN A 28 -9.74 11.45 5.30
CA ASN A 28 -8.64 10.50 5.21
C ASN A 28 -7.92 10.39 6.56
N GLN A 29 -8.21 9.34 7.31
CA GLN A 29 -7.53 9.02 8.57
C GLN A 29 -6.33 8.11 8.31
N LEU A 30 -5.24 8.30 9.06
CA LEU A 30 -4.12 7.36 9.07
C LEU A 30 -4.59 5.97 9.53
N THR A 31 -3.88 4.95 9.08
CA THR A 31 -4.04 3.57 9.54
C THR A 31 -3.92 3.52 11.07
N THR A 32 -4.92 2.92 11.72
CA THR A 32 -4.95 2.73 13.16
C THR A 32 -4.54 1.32 13.54
N GLN A 33 -4.17 1.11 14.81
CA GLN A 33 -3.92 -0.23 15.33
C GLN A 33 -5.15 -1.14 15.18
N ALA A 34 -6.36 -0.60 15.30
CA ALA A 34 -7.59 -1.37 15.13
C ALA A 34 -7.76 -1.87 13.69
N ASP A 35 -7.38 -1.05 12.70
CA ASP A 35 -7.41 -1.48 11.31
C ASP A 35 -6.42 -2.62 11.04
N ILE A 36 -5.20 -2.53 11.59
CA ILE A 36 -4.18 -3.59 11.48
C ILE A 36 -4.70 -4.87 12.14
N MET A 37 -5.26 -4.78 13.35
CA MET A 37 -5.85 -5.92 14.05
C MET A 37 -6.99 -6.57 13.25
N ALA A 38 -7.79 -5.78 12.53
CA ALA A 38 -8.85 -6.31 11.67
C ALA A 38 -8.27 -7.18 10.54
N VAL A 39 -7.20 -6.73 9.88
CA VAL A 39 -6.47 -7.53 8.87
C VAL A 39 -5.91 -8.81 9.50
N LEU A 40 -5.19 -8.69 10.61
CA LEU A 40 -4.54 -9.84 11.27
C LEU A 40 -5.53 -10.85 11.87
N SER A 41 -6.78 -10.45 12.11
CA SER A 41 -7.85 -11.34 12.59
C SER A 41 -8.50 -12.20 11.50
N GLY A 42 -8.22 -11.91 10.23
CA GLY A 42 -8.76 -12.69 9.12
C GLY A 42 -8.14 -14.09 9.05
N THR A 43 -8.84 -15.01 8.38
CA THR A 43 -8.44 -16.42 8.28
C THR A 43 -8.22 -16.89 6.84
N THR A 44 -8.60 -16.06 5.87
CA THR A 44 -8.50 -16.32 4.43
C THR A 44 -7.96 -15.11 3.70
N PHE A 45 -7.23 -15.32 2.61
CA PHE A 45 -6.75 -14.21 1.79
C PHE A 45 -7.91 -13.36 1.24
N ALA A 46 -8.97 -14.02 0.76
CA ALA A 46 -10.16 -13.36 0.24
C ALA A 46 -10.86 -12.47 1.30
N GLY A 47 -10.80 -12.86 2.58
CA GLY A 47 -11.38 -12.10 3.68
C GLY A 47 -10.59 -10.86 4.05
N ILE A 48 -9.26 -10.87 3.87
CA ILE A 48 -8.39 -9.76 4.27
C ILE A 48 -8.05 -8.80 3.13
N PHE A 49 -8.15 -9.23 1.86
CA PHE A 49 -7.69 -8.46 0.71
C PHE A 49 -8.21 -7.01 0.71
N GLY A 50 -9.53 -6.82 0.82
CA GLY A 50 -10.13 -5.49 0.84
C GLY A 50 -9.78 -4.66 2.08
N LEU A 51 -9.51 -5.31 3.22
CA LEU A 51 -9.08 -4.62 4.43
C LEU A 51 -7.64 -4.11 4.31
N LEU A 52 -6.75 -4.95 3.78
CA LEU A 52 -5.35 -4.62 3.53
C LEU A 52 -5.23 -3.48 2.49
N GLU A 53 -6.00 -3.55 1.40
CA GLU A 53 -6.07 -2.50 0.40
C GLU A 53 -6.65 -1.19 0.98
N SER A 54 -7.65 -1.29 1.87
CA SER A 54 -8.22 -0.11 2.53
C SER A 54 -7.19 0.63 3.38
N ILE A 55 -6.41 -0.08 4.22
CA ILE A 55 -5.37 0.56 5.05
C ILE A 55 -4.19 1.07 4.23
N HIS A 56 -3.89 0.42 3.10
CA HIS A 56 -2.95 0.93 2.12
C HIS A 56 -3.41 2.29 1.58
N ASN A 57 -4.67 2.38 1.13
CA ASN A 57 -5.24 3.59 0.53
C ASN A 57 -5.35 4.76 1.51
N LYS A 58 -5.50 4.48 2.81
CA LYS A 58 -5.54 5.51 3.87
C LYS A 58 -4.27 6.36 3.89
N VAL A 59 -3.08 5.75 3.80
CA VAL A 59 -1.80 6.49 3.84
C VAL A 59 -1.57 7.26 2.54
N HIS A 60 -1.83 6.66 1.38
CA HIS A 60 -1.80 7.36 0.10
C HIS A 60 -2.66 8.63 0.14
N SER A 61 -3.89 8.50 0.63
CA SER A 61 -4.87 9.58 0.70
C SER A 61 -4.52 10.63 1.77
N TYR A 62 -3.96 10.20 2.90
CA TYR A 62 -3.53 11.08 3.99
C TYR A 62 -2.33 11.94 3.57
N VAL A 63 -1.28 11.34 2.99
CA VAL A 63 -0.11 12.10 2.54
C VAL A 63 -0.48 13.01 1.36
N GLY A 64 -1.26 12.47 0.40
CA GLY A 64 -1.72 13.20 -0.78
C GLY A 64 -0.58 13.75 -1.62
N GLY A 65 -0.86 14.74 -2.48
CA GLY A 65 0.09 15.14 -3.52
C GLY A 65 0.41 13.94 -4.42
N GLN A 66 1.68 13.68 -4.68
CA GLN A 66 2.08 12.52 -5.49
C GLN A 66 1.67 11.19 -4.84
N MET A 67 1.77 11.05 -3.51
CA MET A 67 1.29 9.84 -2.81
C MET A 67 -0.20 9.58 -3.01
N GLY A 68 -1.01 10.58 -3.35
CA GLY A 68 -2.44 10.41 -3.62
C GLY A 68 -2.79 10.07 -5.07
N ASP A 69 -1.81 10.06 -5.96
CA ASP A 69 -1.98 9.81 -7.39
C ASP A 69 -1.47 8.40 -7.73
N ILE A 70 -2.29 7.61 -8.43
CA ILE A 70 -1.94 6.22 -8.74
C ILE A 70 -0.73 6.12 -9.68
N ASP A 71 -0.61 7.05 -10.63
CA ASP A 71 0.44 7.04 -11.65
C ASP A 71 1.76 7.60 -11.10
N PHE A 72 1.67 8.49 -10.10
CA PHE A 72 2.82 9.23 -9.58
C PHE A 72 3.19 8.92 -8.13
N SER A 73 2.44 8.08 -7.42
CA SER A 73 2.78 7.74 -6.02
C SER A 73 4.19 7.21 -5.83
N PRO A 74 4.81 6.43 -6.74
CA PRO A 74 6.19 5.99 -6.59
C PRO A 74 7.23 7.12 -6.66
N ASN A 75 6.85 8.33 -7.09
CA ASN A 75 7.73 9.50 -7.08
C ASN A 75 8.02 10.01 -5.68
N ASP A 76 7.19 9.72 -4.67
CA ASP A 76 7.49 10.05 -3.28
C ASP A 76 8.29 8.89 -2.65
N PRO A 77 9.49 9.11 -2.08
CA PRO A 77 10.24 8.07 -1.37
C PRO A 77 9.47 7.39 -0.23
N LEU A 78 8.42 8.04 0.31
CA LEU A 78 7.51 7.41 1.28
C LEU A 78 6.80 6.18 0.71
N PHE A 79 6.58 6.10 -0.60
CA PHE A 79 5.95 4.97 -1.27
C PHE A 79 6.60 3.65 -0.86
N TRP A 80 7.93 3.56 -0.97
CA TRP A 80 8.66 2.32 -0.71
C TRP A 80 8.59 1.91 0.77
N MET A 81 8.67 2.87 1.69
CA MET A 81 8.55 2.58 3.12
C MET A 81 7.12 2.16 3.50
N HIS A 82 6.11 2.79 2.89
CA HIS A 82 4.71 2.43 3.08
C HIS A 82 4.42 1.02 2.54
N HIS A 83 4.84 0.71 1.32
CA HIS A 83 4.66 -0.63 0.73
C HIS A 83 5.42 -1.70 1.50
N ALA A 84 6.63 -1.43 1.99
CA ALA A 84 7.34 -2.36 2.87
C ALA A 84 6.58 -2.64 4.17
N PHE A 85 5.88 -1.64 4.72
CA PHE A 85 5.02 -1.84 5.89
C PHE A 85 3.76 -2.65 5.57
N ILE A 86 3.14 -2.42 4.40
CA ILE A 86 2.02 -3.25 3.92
C ILE A 86 2.44 -4.71 3.73
N ASP A 87 3.61 -4.95 3.14
CA ASP A 87 4.18 -6.30 2.99
C ASP A 87 4.48 -6.96 4.34
N CYS A 88 4.93 -6.18 5.33
CA CYS A 88 5.15 -6.65 6.69
C CYS A 88 3.84 -7.14 7.35
N ILE A 89 2.73 -6.40 7.20
CA ILE A 89 1.41 -6.82 7.71
C ILE A 89 0.92 -8.08 6.98
N TRP A 90 1.08 -8.14 5.66
CA TRP A 90 0.72 -9.33 4.88
C TRP A 90 1.50 -10.57 5.34
N GLU A 91 2.80 -10.42 5.58
CA GLU A 91 3.65 -11.50 6.06
C GLU A 91 3.25 -11.96 7.47
N GLU A 92 2.92 -11.04 8.38
CA GLU A 92 2.41 -11.38 9.71
C GLU A 92 1.09 -12.16 9.63
N PHE A 93 0.14 -11.72 8.81
CA PHE A 93 -1.08 -12.48 8.53
C PHE A 93 -0.78 -13.88 7.99
N ARG A 94 0.14 -13.98 7.02
CA ARG A 94 0.52 -15.26 6.39
C ARG A 94 1.12 -16.21 7.42
N GLN A 95 1.94 -15.70 8.35
CA GLN A 95 2.51 -16.48 9.45
C GLN A 95 1.44 -16.96 10.44
N ASN A 96 0.48 -16.10 10.80
CA ASN A 96 -0.61 -16.45 11.71
C ASN A 96 -1.59 -17.47 11.10
N SER A 97 -1.69 -17.49 9.77
CA SER A 97 -2.65 -18.31 9.02
C SER A 97 -2.06 -19.61 8.45
N GLN A 98 -0.86 -20.03 8.87
CA GLN A 98 -0.18 -21.23 8.36
C GLN A 98 -0.96 -22.55 8.54
N THR A 99 -2.01 -22.57 9.38
CA THR A 99 -2.93 -23.71 9.50
C THR A 99 -3.89 -23.85 8.32
N THR A 100 -4.07 -22.78 7.55
CA THR A 100 -4.84 -22.72 6.30
C THR A 100 -3.85 -22.80 5.14
N ASN A 101 -4.14 -23.58 4.08
CA ASN A 101 -3.25 -23.68 2.92
C ASN A 101 -3.34 -22.40 2.04
N LEU A 102 -2.87 -21.26 2.57
CA LEU A 102 -2.85 -19.96 1.90
C LEU A 102 -2.04 -19.98 0.59
N ALA A 103 -1.07 -20.89 0.46
CA ALA A 103 -0.29 -21.06 -0.77
C ALA A 103 -1.14 -21.51 -1.96
N THR A 104 -2.40 -21.90 -1.74
CA THR A 104 -3.36 -22.27 -2.78
C THR A 104 -4.59 -21.38 -2.81
N GLU A 105 -4.72 -20.46 -1.85
CA GLU A 105 -5.87 -19.56 -1.71
C GLU A 105 -5.60 -18.22 -2.40
N TYR A 106 -5.48 -18.27 -3.71
CA TYR A 106 -5.41 -17.08 -4.54
C TYR A 106 -6.79 -16.79 -5.14
N PRO A 107 -7.16 -15.51 -5.32
CA PRO A 107 -8.39 -15.20 -6.02
C PRO A 107 -8.28 -15.69 -7.46
N THR A 108 -9.28 -16.46 -7.90
CA THR A 108 -9.32 -17.02 -9.26
C THR A 108 -9.78 -16.01 -10.31
N ALA A 109 -10.18 -14.80 -9.91
CA ALA A 109 -10.87 -13.85 -10.78
C ALA A 109 -10.32 -12.41 -10.67
N PHE A 110 -9.10 -12.14 -11.17
CA PHE A 110 -8.60 -10.77 -11.35
C PHE A 110 -7.81 -10.54 -12.65
N GLY A 111 -8.16 -11.20 -13.75
CA GLY A 111 -7.58 -10.91 -15.07
C GLY A 111 -6.04 -10.99 -15.08
N GLN A 112 -5.37 -9.88 -15.42
CA GLN A 112 -3.90 -9.77 -15.45
C GLN A 112 -3.23 -9.88 -14.07
N HIS A 113 -4.00 -9.91 -12.97
CA HIS A 113 -3.51 -10.03 -11.60
C HIS A 113 -3.80 -11.40 -10.96
N HIS A 114 -4.08 -12.44 -11.77
CA HIS A 114 -4.17 -13.82 -11.29
C HIS A 114 -2.77 -14.36 -10.91
N PRO A 115 -2.60 -15.27 -9.92
CA PRO A 115 -1.30 -15.84 -9.50
C PRO A 115 -0.44 -16.46 -10.60
N GLN A 116 -1.04 -16.86 -11.72
CA GLN A 116 -0.33 -17.42 -12.87
C GLN A 116 -0.05 -16.40 -13.98
N ALA A 117 -0.57 -15.18 -13.84
CA ALA A 117 -0.27 -14.10 -14.77
C ALA A 117 1.13 -13.54 -14.47
N SER A 118 1.83 -13.11 -15.51
CA SER A 118 3.11 -12.39 -15.33
C SER A 118 2.84 -11.03 -14.69
N MET A 119 3.56 -10.72 -13.61
CA MET A 119 3.52 -9.42 -12.96
C MET A 119 4.27 -8.38 -13.79
N GLN A 120 3.60 -7.75 -14.75
CA GLN A 120 4.24 -6.70 -15.55
C GLN A 120 4.67 -5.52 -14.66
N PRO A 121 5.86 -4.92 -14.87
CA PRO A 121 6.83 -5.19 -15.95
C PRO A 121 7.91 -6.24 -15.62
N PHE A 122 7.77 -6.98 -14.51
CA PHE A 122 8.72 -8.02 -14.10
C PHE A 122 8.52 -9.28 -14.95
N SER A 123 9.45 -9.52 -15.88
CA SER A 123 9.50 -10.70 -16.76
C SER A 123 10.43 -11.78 -16.23
#